data_AF-A0A8J6YM60-F1
#
_entry.id   AF-A0A8J6YM60-F1
#
_cell.length_a   1.000
_cell.length_b   1.000
_cell.length_c   1.000
_cell.angle_alpha   90.00
_cell.angle_beta   90.00
_cell.angle_gamma   90.00
#
_symmetry.space_group_name_H-M   'P 1'
#
loop_
_entity.id
_entity.type
_entity.pdbx_description
1 polymer ?
#
loop_
_entity_poly.entity_id
_entity_poly.type
_entity_poly.pdbx_seq_one_letter_code
_entity_poly.pdbx_strand_id
1 'polypeptide(L)'
;MRKLRGHHLLCVHGFQGMGYSPAFVKKMEEIVREIRDHFLDFPIQVLIDLDEACSACPHKGEDFCNAKAGSDEHVKGMDGKVLHHLGLTPGHSYLKSDLIKRVKERVHPEDLDT
;
A
#
# COMPACT_ATOMS: atom_id res chain seq x y z
N MET A 1 10.08 9.83 5.92
CA MET A 1 9.71 8.41 6.14
C MET A 1 8.33 8.22 5.54
N ARG A 2 8.19 7.32 4.57
CA ARG A 2 6.90 7.03 3.91
C ARG A 2 6.06 6.09 4.80
N LYS A 3 4.74 6.18 4.68
CA LYS A 3 3.79 5.27 5.34
C LYS A 3 2.91 4.63 4.28
N LEU A 4 2.87 3.31 4.24
CA LEU A 4 2.04 2.56 3.29
C LEU A 4 1.28 1.44 3.99
N ARG A 5 0.01 1.28 3.63
CA ARG A 5 -0.78 0.14 4.07
C ARG A 5 -0.56 -1.07 3.18
N GLY A 6 -0.85 -2.26 3.72
CA GLY A 6 -0.56 -3.55 3.07
C GLY A 6 -0.98 -3.59 1.60
N HIS A 7 -2.23 -3.26 1.27
CA HIS A 7 -2.64 -3.34 -0.14
C HIS A 7 -1.97 -2.29 -1.04
N HIS A 8 -1.74 -1.06 -0.57
CA HIS A 8 -1.04 -0.05 -1.36
C HIS A 8 0.42 -0.43 -1.62
N LEU A 9 1.06 -1.15 -0.69
CA LEU A 9 2.38 -1.73 -0.92
C LEU A 9 2.38 -2.63 -2.16
N LEU A 10 1.35 -3.48 -2.35
CA LEU A 10 1.20 -4.29 -3.57
C LEU A 10 0.76 -3.46 -4.78
N CYS A 11 -0.17 -2.53 -4.61
CA CYS A 11 -0.63 -1.67 -5.71
C CYS A 11 0.53 -0.94 -6.39
N VAL A 12 1.55 -0.52 -5.64
CA VAL A 12 2.74 0.15 -6.21
C VAL A 12 3.47 -0.73 -7.22
N HIS A 13 3.53 -2.04 -7.02
CA HIS A 13 4.16 -2.98 -7.95
C HIS A 13 3.32 -3.18 -9.22
N GLY A 14 1.98 -3.19 -9.09
CA GLY A 14 1.05 -3.37 -10.20
C GLY A 14 0.45 -2.09 -10.80
N PHE A 15 0.89 -0.90 -10.37
CA PHE A 15 0.21 0.35 -10.74
C PHE A 15 0.27 0.63 -12.25
N GLN A 16 -0.90 0.89 -12.84
CA GLN A 16 -1.12 1.15 -14.27
C GLN A 16 -1.72 2.54 -14.56
N GLY A 17 -1.67 3.48 -13.61
CA GLY A 17 -2.28 4.81 -13.78
C GLY A 17 -3.79 4.86 -13.51
N MET A 18 -4.35 3.80 -12.92
CA MET A 18 -5.77 3.73 -12.55
C MET A 18 -5.99 4.03 -11.06
N GLY A 19 -7.09 4.69 -10.73
CA GLY A 19 -7.43 5.04 -9.35
C GLY A 19 -8.76 5.76 -9.23
N TYR A 20 -9.13 6.11 -7.99
CA TYR A 20 -10.46 6.67 -7.68
C TYR A 20 -10.68 8.11 -8.16
N SER A 21 -9.61 8.88 -8.36
CA SER A 21 -9.65 10.27 -8.80
C SER A 21 -8.32 10.70 -9.42
N PRO A 22 -8.28 11.76 -10.24
CA PRO A 22 -7.02 12.30 -10.78
C PRO A 22 -6.02 12.67 -9.68
N ALA A 23 -6.49 13.21 -8.55
CA ALA A 23 -5.63 13.55 -7.41
C ALA A 23 -5.02 12.31 -6.76
N PHE A 24 -5.82 11.24 -6.61
CA PHE A 24 -5.34 9.96 -6.09
C PHE A 24 -4.31 9.32 -7.03
N VAL A 25 -4.59 9.30 -8.34
CA VAL A 25 -3.66 8.79 -9.36
C VAL A 25 -2.33 9.53 -9.29
N LYS A 26 -2.35 10.87 -9.26
CA LYS A 26 -1.12 11.68 -9.12
C LYS A 26 -0.34 11.35 -7.84
N LYS A 27 -1.03 11.21 -6.70
CA LYS A 27 -0.38 10.83 -5.44
C LYS A 27 0.25 9.44 -5.52
N MET A 28 -0.44 8.48 -6.13
CA MET A 28 0.10 7.14 -6.36
C MET A 28 1.29 7.15 -7.32
N GLU A 29 1.26 7.94 -8.39
CA GLU A 29 2.41 8.10 -9.31
C GLU A 29 3.65 8.60 -8.58
N GLU A 30 3.50 9.58 -7.68
CA GLU A 30 4.61 10.09 -6.86
C GLU A 30 5.23 9.00 -5.99
N ILE A 31 4.38 8.20 -5.31
CA ILE A 31 4.80 7.07 -4.46
C ILE A 31 5.50 5.99 -5.30
N VAL A 32 4.88 5.62 -6.42
CA VAL A 32 5.38 4.59 -7.34
C VAL A 32 6.74 4.96 -7.89
N ARG A 33 6.92 6.22 -8.30
CA ARG A 33 8.19 6.72 -8.84
C ARG A 33 9.34 6.52 -7.86
N GLU A 34 9.14 6.87 -6.58
CA GLU A 34 10.19 6.71 -5.56
C GLU A 34 10.46 5.25 -5.20
N ILE A 35 9.43 4.42 -5.13
CA ILE A 35 9.60 3.01 -4.78
C ILE A 35 10.32 2.25 -5.90
N ARG A 36 9.97 2.54 -7.17
CA ARG A 36 10.59 1.93 -8.35
C ARG A 36 11.97 2.51 -8.70
N ASP A 37 12.38 3.62 -8.08
CA ASP A 37 13.72 4.18 -8.28
C ASP A 37 14.78 3.29 -7.59
N HIS A 38 15.66 2.68 -8.38
CA HIS A 38 16.71 1.78 -7.89
C HIS A 38 17.82 2.49 -7.09
N PHE A 39 17.98 3.81 -7.23
CA PHE A 39 19.01 4.59 -6.52
C PHE A 39 18.57 5.06 -5.14
N LEU A 40 17.27 5.03 -4.85
CA LEU A 40 16.72 5.39 -3.55
C LEU A 40 16.58 4.14 -2.68
N ASP A 41 17.00 4.20 -1.42
CA ASP A 41 16.58 3.24 -0.40
C ASP A 41 16.26 3.99 0.87
N PHE A 42 15.06 3.79 1.39
CA PHE A 42 14.53 4.56 2.52
C PHE A 42 13.57 3.71 3.35
N PRO A 43 13.40 4.04 4.64
CA PRO A 43 12.46 3.33 5.48
C PRO A 43 11.01 3.66 5.10
N ILE A 44 10.20 2.61 5.01
CA ILE A 44 8.75 2.65 4.84
C ILE A 44 8.12 1.99 6.05
N GLN A 45 7.26 2.74 6.75
CA GLN A 45 6.43 2.18 7.82
C GLN A 45 5.20 1.51 7.21
N VAL A 46 4.98 0.25 7.56
CA VAL A 46 3.82 -0.51 7.06
C VAL A 46 2.65 -0.44 8.02
N LEU A 47 1.43 -0.25 7.49
CA LEU A 47 0.22 -0.03 8.28
C LEU A 47 -0.92 -0.97 7.87
N ILE A 48 -1.94 -1.06 8.74
CA ILE A 48 -3.25 -1.66 8.44
C ILE A 48 -4.35 -0.60 8.52
N ASP A 49 -4.00 0.68 8.35
CA ASP A 49 -4.93 1.81 8.44
C ASP A 49 -4.64 2.80 7.29
N LEU A 50 -5.33 3.94 7.27
CA LEU A 50 -5.08 5.02 6.32
C LEU A 50 -3.58 5.35 6.23
N ASP A 51 -3.12 5.55 5.01
CA ASP A 51 -1.72 5.81 4.72
C ASP A 51 -1.55 7.09 3.89
N GLU A 52 -0.34 7.28 3.35
CA GLU A 52 -0.02 8.48 2.60
C GLU A 52 -0.82 8.62 1.28
N ALA A 53 -1.12 7.50 0.61
CA ALA A 53 -1.95 7.51 -0.60
C ALA A 53 -3.41 7.88 -0.27
N CYS A 54 -3.91 7.48 0.90
CA CYS A 54 -5.25 7.85 1.36
C CYS A 54 -5.46 9.37 1.47
N SER A 55 -4.40 10.18 1.60
CA SER A 55 -4.50 11.65 1.67
C SER A 55 -5.22 12.29 0.48
N ALA A 56 -5.16 11.65 -0.69
CA ALA A 56 -5.84 12.08 -1.91
C ALA A 56 -7.05 11.21 -2.28
N CYS A 57 -7.43 10.26 -1.43
CA CYS A 57 -8.54 9.36 -1.68
C CYS A 57 -9.89 10.06 -1.42
N PRO A 58 -10.86 10.01 -2.35
CA PRO A 58 -12.18 10.61 -2.13
C PRO A 58 -12.97 9.92 -1.01
N HIS A 59 -12.57 8.72 -0.60
CA HIS A 59 -13.20 7.94 0.46
C HIS A 59 -12.50 8.05 1.81
N LYS A 60 -11.49 8.91 1.96
CA LYS A 60 -10.83 9.14 3.24
C LYS A 60 -11.78 9.92 4.16
N GLY A 61 -12.18 9.29 5.28
CA GLY A 61 -12.78 9.97 6.42
C GLY A 61 -11.73 10.69 7.27
N GLU A 62 -12.10 11.07 8.49
CA GLU A 62 -11.14 11.64 9.44
C GLU A 62 -10.02 10.63 9.73
N ASP A 63 -10.40 9.46 10.26
CA ASP A 63 -9.47 8.41 10.68
C ASP A 63 -9.78 7.02 10.08
N PHE A 64 -10.74 6.90 9.15
CA PHE A 64 -11.17 5.62 8.59
C PHE A 64 -11.54 5.70 7.11
N CYS A 65 -11.65 4.55 6.45
CA CYS A 65 -12.16 4.45 5.08
C CYS A 65 -13.70 4.52 5.05
N ASN A 66 -14.24 5.61 4.50
CA ASN A 66 -15.67 5.89 4.45
C ASN A 66 -16.27 5.63 3.04
N ALA A 67 -15.75 4.64 2.31
CA ALA A 67 -16.25 4.33 0.96
C ALA A 67 -17.71 3.81 0.99
N LYS A 68 -18.02 2.93 1.95
CA LYS A 68 -19.37 2.44 2.29
C LYS A 68 -19.32 1.81 3.69
N ALA A 69 -20.49 1.47 4.24
CA ALA A 69 -20.57 0.73 5.50
C ALA A 69 -19.74 -0.58 5.44
N GLY A 70 -18.90 -0.81 6.44
CA GLY A 70 -18.01 -1.98 6.53
C GLY A 70 -16.77 -1.93 5.64
N SER A 71 -16.54 -0.85 4.88
CA SER A 71 -15.35 -0.73 4.05
C SER A 71 -14.06 -0.63 4.84
N ASP A 72 -14.08 0.04 5.99
CA ASP A 72 -12.88 0.16 6.81
C ASP A 72 -12.40 -1.21 7.26
N GLU A 73 -13.26 -1.99 7.93
CA GLU A 73 -12.93 -3.33 8.40
C GLU A 73 -12.51 -4.26 7.26
N HIS A 74 -13.18 -4.17 6.11
CA HIS A 74 -12.82 -4.96 4.94
C HIS A 74 -11.41 -4.64 4.42
N VAL A 75 -11.09 -3.36 4.24
CA VAL A 75 -9.78 -2.95 3.72
C VAL A 75 -8.68 -3.20 4.77
N LYS A 76 -8.95 -2.98 6.06
CA LYS A 76 -8.02 -3.36 7.15
C LYS A 76 -7.75 -4.87 7.17
N GLY A 77 -8.78 -5.69 6.92
CA GLY A 77 -8.64 -7.13 6.75
C GLY A 77 -7.77 -7.52 5.56
N MET A 78 -7.93 -6.84 4.42
CA MET A 78 -7.08 -7.02 3.24
C MET A 78 -5.62 -6.63 3.53
N ASP A 79 -5.38 -5.50 4.20
CA ASP A 79 -4.02 -5.10 4.59
C ASP A 79 -3.36 -6.14 5.50
N GLY A 80 -4.11 -6.63 6.50
CA GLY A 80 -3.61 -7.63 7.43
C GLY A 80 -3.19 -8.91 6.72
N LYS A 81 -3.98 -9.38 5.74
CA LYS A 81 -3.62 -10.54 4.91
C LYS A 81 -2.34 -10.31 4.14
N VAL A 82 -2.19 -9.14 3.50
CA VAL A 82 -0.98 -8.80 2.74
C VAL A 82 0.25 -8.74 3.65
N LEU A 83 0.16 -8.04 4.78
CA LEU A 83 1.30 -7.94 5.70
C LEU A 83 1.68 -9.31 6.28
N HIS A 84 0.69 -10.13 6.64
CA HIS A 84 0.92 -11.50 7.09
C HIS A 84 1.66 -12.33 6.03
N HIS A 85 1.18 -12.30 4.77
CA HIS A 85 1.79 -13.01 3.64
C HIS A 85 3.26 -12.60 3.43
N LEU A 86 3.53 -11.28 3.48
CA LEU A 86 4.87 -10.72 3.33
C LEU A 86 5.75 -10.89 4.58
N GLY A 87 5.23 -11.42 5.68
CA GLY A 87 5.93 -11.55 6.96
C GLY A 87 6.30 -10.20 7.57
N LEU A 88 5.40 -9.22 7.43
CA LEU A 88 5.56 -7.85 7.89
C LEU A 88 4.68 -7.59 9.11
N THR A 89 5.23 -6.84 10.06
CA THR A 89 4.51 -6.44 11.27
C THR A 89 3.98 -5.01 11.12
N PRO A 90 2.67 -4.76 11.33
CA PRO A 90 2.12 -3.40 11.33
C PRO A 90 2.87 -2.46 12.29
N GLY A 91 3.01 -1.21 11.91
CA GLY A 91 3.72 -0.17 12.67
C GLY A 91 5.25 -0.24 12.57
N HIS A 92 5.83 -1.32 12.04
CA HIS A 92 7.28 -1.43 11.86
C HIS A 92 7.74 -0.74 10.57
N SER A 93 8.99 -0.27 10.60
CA SER A 93 9.65 0.31 9.44
C SER A 93 10.63 -0.68 8.82
N TYR A 94 10.55 -0.84 7.51
CA TYR A 94 11.42 -1.71 6.72
C TYR A 94 12.09 -0.88 5.63
N LEU A 95 13.28 -1.28 5.20
CA LEU A 95 13.89 -0.66 4.02
C LEU A 95 13.05 -0.99 2.78
N LYS A 96 12.90 -0.01 1.89
CA LYS A 96 12.24 -0.16 0.60
C LYS A 96 12.80 -1.37 -0.17
N SER A 97 14.12 -1.55 -0.16
CA SER A 97 14.79 -2.72 -0.77
C SER A 97 14.32 -4.07 -0.21
N ASP A 98 14.16 -4.19 1.11
CA ASP A 98 13.65 -5.40 1.78
C ASP A 98 12.18 -5.67 1.41
N LEU A 99 11.35 -4.62 1.37
CA LEU A 99 9.95 -4.74 0.97
C LEU A 99 9.81 -5.23 -0.48
N ILE A 100 10.56 -4.64 -1.41
CA ILE A 100 10.57 -5.06 -2.83
C ILE A 100 11.01 -6.52 -2.94
N LYS A 101 12.04 -6.92 -2.20
CA LYS A 101 12.54 -8.30 -2.17
C LYS A 101 11.44 -9.27 -1.70
N ARG A 102 10.79 -8.97 -0.58
CA ARG A 102 9.72 -9.81 -0.01
C ARG A 102 8.54 -9.94 -0.95
N VAL A 103 8.11 -8.85 -1.60
CA VAL A 103 7.02 -8.91 -2.59
C VAL A 103 7.42 -9.83 -3.74
N LYS A 104 8.63 -9.66 -4.29
CA LYS A 104 9.13 -10.51 -5.38
C LYS A 104 9.24 -11.99 -5.00
N GLU A 105 9.61 -12.30 -3.77
CA GLU A 105 9.83 -13.67 -3.30
C GLU A 105 8.55 -14.39 -2.87
N ARG A 106 7.50 -13.65 -2.51
CA ARG A 106 6.33 -14.22 -1.84
C ARG A 106 5.01 -13.99 -2.56
N VAL A 107 4.93 -13.04 -3.50
CA VAL A 107 3.70 -12.76 -4.23
C VAL A 107 3.76 -13.43 -5.59
N HIS A 108 2.86 -14.39 -5.79
CA HIS A 108 2.67 -15.11 -7.04
C HIS A 108 1.34 -14.72 -7.69
N PRO A 109 1.16 -14.90 -9.01
CA PRO A 109 -0.08 -14.55 -9.70
C PRO A 109 -1.34 -15.16 -9.05
N GLU A 110 -1.25 -16.42 -8.59
CA GLU A 110 -2.35 -17.10 -7.90
C GLU A 110 -2.78 -16.43 -6.58
N ASP A 111 -1.94 -15.61 -5.96
CA ASP A 111 -2.28 -14.86 -4.75
C ASP A 111 -3.21 -13.66 -5.04
N LEU A 112 -3.35 -13.27 -6.32
CA LEU A 112 -4.08 -12.07 -6.75
C LEU A 112 -5.45 -12.36 -7.37
N ASP A 113 -5.74 -13.63 -7.69
CA ASP A 113 -6.96 -14.09 -8.36
C ASP A 113 -8.14 -14.38 -7.39
N THR A 114 -8.18 -13.74 -6.21
CA THR A 114 -9.19 -14.02 -5.16
C THR A 114 -10.27 -12.96 -5.00
#